data_AF-A0A948B5R8-F1
#
_entry.id   AF-A0A948B5R8-F1
#
_cell.length_a   1.000
_cell.length_b   1.000
_cell.length_c   1.000
_cell.angle_alpha   90.00
_cell.angle_beta   90.00
_cell.angle_gamma   90.00
#
_symmetry.space_group_name_H-M   'P 1'
#
loop_
_entity.id
_entity.type
_entity.pdbx_description
1 polymer ?
#
loop_
_entity_poly.entity_id
_entity_poly.type
_entity_poly.pdbx_seq_one_letter_code
_entity_poly.pdbx_strand_id
1 'polypeptide(L)'
;KEHGDTLPETREKLAFKAFSRTYQYDEAIEHYFRGRLGEAELLNLHYEKVCSLRYGENPHQKAAFFRNPLNEDANITNAKVLQGKQLSFNNLVDGDSALELVKEFKRPTVAVIKHNNPCGVASAETILEAFELAYLVDPMSSFGGVIAMNRDCNKSIVDSILKKKWFVEIIIAPHFDEDALKLLKKKENLRLLEVGELKLDKNRRDIKKVAGGILIQTHDTYQVQEKDLKVVSKLQPTPEQIQGMLFATRIVKHVKSNAIVLAKGETVMGIGAGQMSRVDAVHLACYKAGPERSNGCVMASDAFFPFADGIELAAQNGVKAVIQPGGSIRDEEVIKRVDELGMVMVFTGTRFFRH
;
A
#
# COMPACT_ATOMS: atom_id res chain seq x y z
N LYS A 1 33.59 -34.00 -12.59
CA LYS A 1 34.09 -35.37 -12.80
C LYS A 1 35.53 -35.38 -12.37
N GLU A 2 35.94 -36.28 -11.49
CA GLU A 2 37.34 -36.64 -11.29
C GLU A 2 37.47 -38.07 -11.78
N HIS A 3 38.44 -38.35 -12.65
CA HIS A 3 38.71 -39.69 -13.19
C HIS A 3 37.58 -40.39 -13.99
N GLY A 4 36.64 -39.64 -14.57
CA GLY A 4 35.58 -40.17 -15.45
C GLY A 4 34.24 -40.41 -14.74
N ASP A 5 34.24 -40.54 -13.42
CA ASP A 5 33.05 -40.69 -12.60
C ASP A 5 32.45 -39.34 -12.16
N THR A 6 31.15 -39.35 -11.87
CA THR A 6 30.46 -38.21 -11.23
C THR A 6 30.91 -38.09 -9.77
N LEU A 7 31.10 -36.87 -9.29
CA LEU A 7 31.43 -36.62 -7.88
C LEU A 7 30.24 -36.97 -6.96
N PRO A 8 30.45 -37.33 -5.68
CA PRO A 8 29.38 -37.55 -4.70
C PRO A 8 28.34 -36.42 -4.68
N GLU A 9 28.78 -35.17 -4.70
CA GLU A 9 27.92 -33.98 -4.70
C GLU A 9 27.07 -33.89 -5.98
N THR A 10 27.59 -34.40 -7.10
CA THR A 10 26.84 -34.47 -8.36
C THR A 10 25.74 -35.54 -8.25
N ARG A 11 26.05 -36.71 -7.69
CA ARG A 11 25.05 -37.77 -7.49
C ARG A 11 23.94 -37.34 -6.53
N GLU A 12 24.26 -36.62 -5.47
CA GLU A 12 23.28 -36.09 -4.53
C GLU A 12 22.34 -35.08 -5.20
N LYS A 13 22.87 -34.14 -5.99
CA LYS A 13 22.05 -33.21 -6.79
C LYS A 13 21.15 -33.93 -7.79
N LEU A 14 21.65 -34.99 -8.45
CA LEU A 14 20.87 -35.79 -9.38
C LEU A 14 19.78 -36.60 -8.67
N ALA A 15 20.06 -37.14 -7.48
CA ALA A 15 19.06 -37.83 -6.65
C ALA A 15 17.95 -36.87 -6.22
N PHE A 16 18.30 -35.66 -5.74
CA PHE A 16 17.32 -34.62 -5.43
C PHE A 16 16.44 -34.27 -6.63
N LYS A 17 17.04 -34.15 -7.83
CA LYS A 17 16.29 -33.90 -9.07
C LYS A 17 15.33 -35.04 -9.41
N ALA A 18 15.75 -36.30 -9.23
CA ALA A 18 14.90 -37.47 -9.47
C ALA A 18 13.71 -37.50 -8.50
N PHE A 19 13.95 -37.34 -7.19
CA PHE A 19 12.88 -37.34 -6.19
C PHE A 19 11.94 -36.14 -6.31
N SER A 20 12.45 -34.96 -6.66
CA SER A 20 11.60 -33.80 -6.97
C SER A 20 10.66 -34.08 -8.14
N ARG A 21 11.14 -34.81 -9.16
CA ARG A 21 10.32 -35.13 -10.34
C ARG A 21 9.24 -36.17 -10.03
N THR A 22 9.54 -37.19 -9.23
CA THR A 22 8.54 -38.18 -8.82
C THR A 22 7.49 -37.56 -7.91
N TYR A 23 7.89 -36.67 -6.99
CA TYR A 23 6.96 -35.89 -6.16
C TYR A 23 5.95 -35.11 -7.01
N GLN A 24 6.42 -34.34 -8.00
CA GLN A 24 5.55 -33.57 -8.91
C GLN A 24 4.60 -34.46 -9.72
N TYR A 25 5.03 -35.67 -10.07
CA TYR A 25 4.21 -36.63 -10.80
C TYR A 25 3.05 -37.17 -9.94
N ASP A 26 3.35 -37.60 -8.71
CA ASP A 26 2.34 -38.11 -7.78
C ASP A 26 1.36 -37.02 -7.35
N GLU A 27 1.84 -35.79 -7.11
CA GLU A 27 1.01 -34.61 -6.83
C GLU A 27 0.01 -34.33 -7.97
N ALA A 28 0.43 -34.47 -9.24
CA ALA A 28 -0.46 -34.27 -10.38
C ALA A 28 -1.55 -35.36 -10.49
N ILE A 29 -1.21 -36.62 -10.20
CA ILE A 29 -2.17 -37.73 -10.16
C ILE A 29 -3.19 -37.52 -9.05
N GLU A 30 -2.70 -37.17 -7.86
CA GLU A 30 -3.51 -36.89 -6.68
C GLU A 30 -4.51 -35.75 -6.97
N HIS A 31 -4.03 -34.64 -7.55
CA HIS A 31 -4.87 -33.51 -7.92
C HIS A 31 -6.00 -33.89 -8.90
N TYR A 32 -5.71 -34.74 -9.89
CA TYR A 32 -6.71 -35.24 -10.84
C TYR A 32 -7.81 -36.06 -10.14
N PHE A 33 -7.42 -37.00 -9.26
CA PHE A 33 -8.40 -37.82 -8.54
C PHE A 33 -9.19 -37.01 -7.52
N ARG A 34 -8.55 -36.08 -6.80
CA ARG A 34 -9.20 -35.17 -5.85
C ARG A 34 -10.35 -34.41 -6.51
N GLY A 35 -10.12 -33.81 -7.68
CA GLY A 35 -11.16 -33.12 -8.45
C GLY A 35 -12.30 -34.04 -8.91
N ARG A 36 -11.99 -35.29 -9.32
CA ARG A 36 -13.00 -36.27 -9.72
C ARG A 36 -13.85 -36.81 -8.57
N LEU A 37 -13.23 -36.96 -7.40
CA LEU A 37 -13.87 -37.52 -6.21
C LEU A 37 -14.61 -36.45 -5.38
N GLY A 38 -14.44 -35.16 -5.71
CA GLY A 38 -15.06 -34.06 -4.97
C GLY A 38 -14.43 -33.86 -3.59
N GLU A 39 -13.18 -34.25 -3.43
CA GLU A 39 -12.41 -34.09 -2.19
C GLU A 39 -12.03 -32.61 -1.95
N ALA A 40 -11.73 -32.25 -0.70
CA ALA A 40 -11.43 -30.86 -0.33
C ALA A 40 -10.24 -30.28 -1.12
N GLU A 41 -10.26 -28.99 -1.45
CA GLU A 41 -9.14 -28.31 -2.13
C GLU A 41 -7.89 -28.30 -1.24
N LEU A 42 -6.73 -28.64 -1.83
CA LEU A 42 -5.43 -28.48 -1.19
C LEU A 42 -4.78 -27.18 -1.61
N LEU A 43 -4.19 -26.48 -0.64
CA LEU A 43 -3.37 -25.31 -0.91
C LEU A 43 -1.89 -25.63 -0.72
N ASN A 44 -1.15 -25.61 -1.83
CA ASN A 44 0.30 -25.75 -1.84
C ASN A 44 0.97 -24.39 -2.01
N LEU A 45 1.65 -23.92 -0.95
CA LEU A 45 2.41 -22.67 -0.96
C LEU A 45 3.89 -22.95 -1.20
N HIS A 46 4.39 -22.61 -2.40
CA HIS A 46 5.78 -22.83 -2.77
C HIS A 46 6.62 -21.59 -2.52
N TYR A 47 7.44 -21.63 -1.47
CA TYR A 47 8.32 -20.53 -1.08
C TYR A 47 9.73 -21.04 -0.72
N GLU A 48 10.75 -20.32 -1.17
CA GLU A 48 12.15 -20.59 -0.85
C GLU A 48 12.70 -19.55 0.12
N LYS A 49 13.55 -20.00 1.05
CA LYS A 49 14.20 -19.09 2.01
C LYS A 49 15.25 -18.26 1.30
N VAL A 50 15.09 -16.93 1.37
CA VAL A 50 16.08 -15.98 0.85
C VAL A 50 17.16 -15.71 1.88
N CYS A 51 16.79 -15.35 3.10
CA CYS A 51 17.73 -15.10 4.20
C CYS A 51 17.07 -15.18 5.58
N SER A 52 17.88 -15.31 6.63
CA SER A 52 17.42 -15.04 8.01
C SER A 52 17.43 -13.53 8.24
N LEU A 53 16.39 -13.01 8.90
CA LEU A 53 16.31 -11.60 9.31
C LEU A 53 16.91 -11.44 10.71
N ARG A 54 17.32 -10.20 11.05
CA ARG A 54 17.91 -9.89 12.35
C ARG A 54 16.98 -10.24 13.52
N TYR A 55 15.70 -9.94 13.36
CA TYR A 55 14.59 -10.25 14.26
C TYR A 55 13.26 -10.09 13.49
N GLY A 56 12.15 -10.48 14.12
CA GLY A 56 10.77 -10.30 13.60
C GLY A 56 10.27 -8.87 13.75
N GLU A 57 9.00 -8.69 14.12
CA GLU A 57 8.47 -7.34 14.42
C GLU A 57 9.19 -6.73 15.63
N ASN A 58 9.59 -7.59 16.59
CA ASN A 58 10.25 -7.21 17.83
C ASN A 58 11.60 -7.94 18.01
N PRO A 59 12.59 -7.35 18.72
CA PRO A 59 13.94 -7.90 18.85
C PRO A 59 14.05 -9.33 19.39
N HIS A 60 13.11 -9.77 20.22
CA HIS A 60 13.11 -11.11 20.82
C HIS A 60 12.55 -12.19 19.86
N GLN A 61 11.92 -11.80 18.76
CA GLN A 61 11.34 -12.72 17.77
C GLN A 61 12.38 -13.06 16.71
N LYS A 62 12.55 -14.34 16.38
CA LYS A 62 13.37 -14.77 15.23
C LYS A 62 12.53 -14.68 13.95
N ALA A 63 13.14 -14.32 12.83
CA ALA A 63 12.45 -14.26 11.55
C ALA A 63 13.34 -14.66 10.37
N ALA A 64 12.71 -15.02 9.27
CA ALA A 64 13.34 -15.31 7.99
C ALA A 64 12.44 -14.80 6.87
N PHE A 65 13.07 -14.40 5.77
CA PHE A 65 12.39 -13.94 4.57
C PHE A 65 12.35 -15.08 3.54
N PHE A 66 11.14 -15.35 3.03
CA PHE A 66 10.86 -16.35 2.02
C PHE A 66 10.18 -15.68 0.82
N ARG A 67 10.42 -16.19 -0.38
CA ARG A 67 9.78 -15.69 -1.61
C ARG A 67 9.33 -16.83 -2.51
N ASN A 68 8.33 -16.59 -3.34
CA ASN A 68 7.96 -17.51 -4.41
C ASN A 68 9.03 -17.40 -5.50
N PRO A 69 9.80 -18.46 -5.81
CA PRO A 69 10.87 -18.41 -6.80
C PRO A 69 10.38 -18.19 -8.24
N LEU A 70 9.07 -18.38 -8.50
CA LEU A 70 8.46 -18.18 -9.81
C LEU A 70 7.86 -16.77 -9.99
N ASN A 71 7.86 -15.94 -8.95
CA ASN A 71 7.33 -14.59 -9.05
C ASN A 71 8.44 -13.63 -9.53
N GLU A 72 8.22 -12.98 -10.67
CA GLU A 72 9.16 -12.03 -11.27
C GLU A 72 8.63 -10.58 -11.25
N ASP A 73 7.52 -10.32 -10.54
CA ASP A 73 6.90 -9.01 -10.53
C ASP A 73 7.76 -7.97 -9.80
N ALA A 74 7.61 -6.71 -10.19
CA ALA A 74 8.18 -5.56 -9.50
C ALA A 74 7.52 -5.38 -8.12
N ASN A 75 8.04 -6.06 -7.11
CA ASN A 75 7.55 -6.02 -5.73
C ASN A 75 8.72 -6.02 -4.73
N ILE A 76 8.40 -5.88 -3.44
CA ILE A 76 9.44 -5.81 -2.40
C ILE A 76 10.31 -7.07 -2.33
N THR A 77 9.76 -8.22 -2.72
CA THR A 77 10.46 -9.51 -2.64
C THR A 77 11.51 -9.72 -3.72
N ASN A 78 11.37 -8.99 -4.84
CA ASN A 78 12.27 -8.98 -5.98
C ASN A 78 13.13 -7.72 -6.06
N ALA A 79 13.02 -6.81 -5.08
CA ALA A 79 13.78 -5.59 -5.05
C ALA A 79 15.29 -5.85 -4.98
N LYS A 80 16.05 -5.18 -5.84
CA LYS A 80 17.50 -5.14 -5.79
C LYS A 80 17.95 -4.13 -4.74
N VAL A 81 18.63 -4.61 -3.71
CA VAL A 81 19.21 -3.75 -2.65
C VAL A 81 20.50 -3.12 -3.20
N LEU A 82 20.46 -1.84 -3.54
CA LEU A 82 21.62 -1.10 -4.08
C LEU A 82 22.56 -0.57 -2.99
N GLN A 83 22.04 -0.35 -1.79
CA GLN A 83 22.78 0.11 -0.63
C GLN A 83 22.01 -0.22 0.66
N GLY A 84 22.76 -0.35 1.75
CA GLY A 84 22.29 -0.14 3.11
C GLY A 84 22.48 -1.37 3.97
N LYS A 85 22.07 -1.26 5.24
CA LYS A 85 22.01 -2.42 6.14
C LYS A 85 20.98 -3.41 5.63
N GLN A 86 21.14 -4.68 6.02
CA GLN A 86 20.10 -5.70 5.84
C GLN A 86 18.72 -5.15 6.23
N LEU A 87 17.72 -5.42 5.38
CA LEU A 87 16.31 -5.08 5.64
C LEU A 87 15.82 -5.80 6.89
N SER A 88 15.11 -5.08 7.76
CA SER A 88 14.38 -5.67 8.89
C SER A 88 13.05 -6.29 8.44
N PHE A 89 12.38 -7.02 9.33
CA PHE A 89 11.02 -7.49 9.09
C PHE A 89 10.06 -6.32 8.80
N ASN A 90 10.09 -5.28 9.64
CA ASN A 90 9.24 -4.10 9.48
C ASN A 90 9.58 -3.32 8.20
N ASN A 91 10.86 -3.30 7.79
CA ASN A 91 11.26 -2.68 6.52
C ASN A 91 10.60 -3.37 5.32
N LEU A 92 10.48 -4.70 5.34
CA LEU A 92 9.81 -5.45 4.27
C LEU A 92 8.30 -5.18 4.26
N VAL A 93 7.67 -5.13 5.44
CA VAL A 93 6.22 -4.83 5.58
C VAL A 93 5.91 -3.40 5.13
N ASP A 94 6.64 -2.40 5.62
CA ASP A 94 6.44 -1.00 5.25
C ASP A 94 6.79 -0.77 3.77
N GLY A 95 7.81 -1.46 3.26
CA GLY A 95 8.19 -1.44 1.85
C GLY A 95 7.14 -2.02 0.91
N ASP A 96 6.51 -3.14 1.29
CA ASP A 96 5.38 -3.71 0.53
C ASP A 96 4.22 -2.70 0.48
N SER A 97 3.80 -2.17 1.63
CA SER A 97 2.69 -1.22 1.69
C SER A 97 2.96 0.07 0.93
N ALA A 98 4.20 0.57 0.94
CA ALA A 98 4.56 1.77 0.19
C ALA A 98 4.48 1.51 -1.32
N LEU A 99 5.03 0.37 -1.75
CA LEU A 99 5.12 0.02 -3.15
C LEU A 99 3.75 -0.32 -3.76
N GLU A 100 2.93 -1.09 -3.06
CA GLU A 100 1.59 -1.45 -3.51
C GLU A 100 0.66 -0.24 -3.59
N LEU A 101 0.84 0.75 -2.71
CA LEU A 101 0.08 1.99 -2.78
C LEU A 101 0.44 2.83 -4.02
N VAL A 102 1.73 3.02 -4.34
CA VAL A 102 2.10 3.83 -5.51
C VAL A 102 1.76 3.16 -6.85
N LYS A 103 1.58 1.83 -6.87
CA LYS A 103 1.09 1.09 -8.05
C LYS A 103 -0.33 1.44 -8.46
N GLU A 104 -1.14 2.02 -7.57
CA GLU A 104 -2.51 2.48 -7.89
C GLU A 104 -2.52 3.63 -8.90
N PHE A 105 -1.39 4.33 -9.07
CA PHE A 105 -1.35 5.61 -9.75
C PHE A 105 -0.55 5.56 -11.04
N LYS A 106 -1.13 6.18 -12.08
CA LYS A 106 -0.44 6.43 -13.35
C LYS A 106 0.35 7.74 -13.35
N ARG A 107 -0.14 8.80 -12.71
CA ARG A 107 0.58 10.09 -12.58
C ARG A 107 1.80 9.93 -11.67
N PRO A 108 2.84 10.78 -11.75
CA PRO A 108 3.95 10.76 -10.79
C PRO A 108 3.44 10.88 -9.35
N THR A 109 3.70 9.86 -8.55
CA THR A 109 3.15 9.72 -7.19
C THR A 109 4.21 9.21 -6.23
N VAL A 110 4.20 9.77 -5.02
CA VAL A 110 5.03 9.34 -3.90
C VAL A 110 4.15 8.99 -2.72
N ALA A 111 4.47 7.89 -2.05
CA ALA A 111 3.88 7.49 -0.78
C ALA A 111 4.96 7.38 0.30
N VAL A 112 4.66 7.92 1.48
CA VAL A 112 5.46 7.80 2.70
C VAL A 112 4.69 6.94 3.69
N ILE A 113 5.27 5.81 4.06
CA ILE A 113 4.71 4.83 4.99
C ILE A 113 5.48 4.86 6.30
N LYS A 114 4.74 4.67 7.40
CA LYS A 114 5.31 4.37 8.71
C LYS A 114 4.38 3.40 9.44
N HIS A 115 4.91 2.28 9.91
CA HIS A 115 4.14 1.26 10.64
C HIS A 115 2.91 0.81 9.84
N ASN A 116 3.13 0.42 8.59
CA ASN A 116 2.18 -0.18 7.67
C ASN A 116 1.01 0.75 7.25
N ASN A 117 1.09 2.05 7.56
CA ASN A 117 0.08 3.04 7.21
C ASN A 117 0.73 4.23 6.49
N PRO A 118 0.06 4.83 5.49
CA PRO A 118 0.53 6.06 4.88
C PRO A 118 0.44 7.22 5.86
N CYS A 119 1.50 8.01 5.93
CA CYS A 119 1.52 9.31 6.61
C CYS A 119 1.59 10.49 5.64
N GLY A 120 1.91 10.22 4.36
CA GLY A 120 1.89 11.23 3.30
C GLY A 120 1.80 10.60 1.93
N VAL A 121 0.93 11.13 1.07
CA VAL A 121 0.79 10.69 -0.32
C VAL A 121 0.47 11.90 -1.18
N ALA A 122 1.14 12.03 -2.32
CA ALA A 122 0.84 13.08 -3.29
C ALA A 122 1.13 12.61 -4.71
N SER A 123 0.30 13.07 -5.65
CA SER A 123 0.61 13.06 -7.08
C SER A 123 0.78 14.47 -7.59
N ALA A 124 1.66 14.66 -8.57
CA ALA A 124 1.96 15.95 -9.16
C ALA A 124 2.43 15.80 -10.61
N GLU A 125 2.74 16.92 -11.27
CA GLU A 125 3.27 16.91 -12.65
C GLU A 125 4.69 16.33 -12.71
N THR A 126 5.48 16.51 -11.65
CA THR A 126 6.82 15.96 -11.55
C THR A 126 6.98 15.08 -10.32
N ILE A 127 7.86 14.08 -10.40
CA ILE A 127 8.11 13.20 -9.25
C ILE A 127 8.77 13.96 -8.09
N LEU A 128 9.56 15.00 -8.36
CA LEU A 128 10.13 15.87 -7.34
C LEU A 128 9.03 16.59 -6.55
N GLU A 129 8.08 17.20 -7.25
CA GLU A 129 6.96 17.90 -6.62
C GLU A 129 6.11 16.93 -5.79
N ALA A 130 5.78 15.76 -6.34
CA ALA A 130 5.07 14.72 -5.60
C ALA A 130 5.82 14.28 -4.34
N PHE A 131 7.15 14.13 -4.43
CA PHE A 131 8.00 13.78 -3.29
C PHE A 131 7.94 14.85 -2.19
N GLU A 132 8.08 16.12 -2.56
CA GLU A 132 8.06 17.21 -1.59
C GLU A 132 6.70 17.37 -0.93
N LEU A 133 5.62 17.31 -1.71
CA LEU A 133 4.25 17.37 -1.20
C LEU A 133 3.95 16.21 -0.26
N ALA A 134 4.27 14.98 -0.66
CA ALA A 134 4.03 13.78 0.15
C ALA A 134 4.80 13.83 1.48
N TYR A 135 6.07 14.22 1.48
CA TYR A 135 6.87 14.31 2.70
C TYR A 135 6.31 15.37 3.67
N LEU A 136 5.83 16.50 3.13
CA LEU A 136 5.31 17.62 3.91
C LEU A 136 3.90 17.42 4.48
N VAL A 137 3.22 16.32 4.15
CA VAL A 137 1.89 16.02 4.70
C VAL A 137 1.92 15.90 6.22
N ASP A 138 2.81 15.08 6.75
CA ASP A 138 3.08 14.95 8.19
C ASP A 138 4.60 14.79 8.39
N PRO A 139 5.39 15.89 8.41
CA PRO A 139 6.84 15.83 8.48
C PRO A 139 7.38 15.08 9.71
N MET A 140 6.63 15.10 10.82
CA MET A 140 6.99 14.38 12.05
C MET A 140 6.88 12.87 11.85
N SER A 141 5.81 12.42 11.20
CA SER A 141 5.64 11.01 10.86
C SER A 141 6.53 10.58 9.69
N SER A 142 6.76 11.44 8.69
CA SER A 142 7.66 11.17 7.55
C SER A 142 9.11 10.97 7.98
N PHE A 143 9.52 11.54 9.12
CA PHE A 143 10.85 11.32 9.67
C PHE A 143 11.10 9.83 9.95
N GLY A 144 12.06 9.26 9.21
CA GLY A 144 12.41 7.84 9.29
C GLY A 144 11.40 6.92 8.60
N GLY A 145 10.53 7.47 7.74
CA GLY A 145 9.58 6.68 6.96
C GLY A 145 10.22 5.89 5.83
N VAL A 146 9.44 4.98 5.27
CA VAL A 146 9.71 4.28 4.01
C VAL A 146 9.03 5.04 2.89
N ILE A 147 9.79 5.44 1.88
CA ILE A 147 9.28 6.19 0.73
C ILE A 147 9.30 5.30 -0.50
N ALA A 148 8.16 5.20 -1.17
CA ALA A 148 8.06 4.61 -2.51
C ALA A 148 7.63 5.67 -3.53
N MET A 149 8.15 5.55 -4.75
CA MET A 149 7.80 6.37 -5.90
C MET A 149 7.45 5.47 -7.09
N ASN A 150 6.51 5.92 -7.94
CA ASN A 150 6.16 5.20 -9.17
C ASN A 150 6.92 5.70 -10.42
N ARG A 151 7.95 6.53 -10.22
CA ARG A 151 8.88 7.04 -11.22
C ARG A 151 10.29 6.99 -10.67
N ASP A 152 11.26 7.13 -11.57
CA ASP A 152 12.67 6.99 -11.22
C ASP A 152 13.14 8.08 -10.23
N CYS A 153 14.08 7.67 -9.38
CA CYS A 153 14.71 8.56 -8.41
C CYS A 153 15.88 9.28 -9.08
N ASN A 154 15.65 10.55 -9.42
CA ASN A 154 16.64 11.40 -10.09
C ASN A 154 17.40 12.31 -9.11
N LYS A 155 18.45 12.96 -9.63
CA LYS A 155 19.33 13.84 -8.84
C LYS A 155 18.57 14.95 -8.12
N SER A 156 17.54 15.53 -8.74
CA SER A 156 16.79 16.66 -8.16
C SER A 156 16.08 16.29 -6.86
N ILE A 157 15.57 15.05 -6.76
CA ILE A 157 14.98 14.51 -5.53
C ILE A 157 16.03 14.43 -4.43
N VAL A 158 17.22 13.90 -4.77
CA VAL A 158 18.32 13.76 -3.82
C VAL A 158 18.80 15.12 -3.32
N ASP A 159 18.94 16.10 -4.21
CA ASP A 159 19.32 17.47 -3.85
C ASP A 159 18.28 18.09 -2.90
N SER A 160 16.99 17.85 -3.11
CA SER A 160 15.93 18.31 -2.19
C SER A 160 16.04 17.66 -0.79
N ILE A 161 16.22 16.33 -0.73
CA ILE A 161 16.45 15.60 0.53
C ILE A 161 17.63 16.19 1.30
N LEU A 162 18.75 16.43 0.61
CA LEU A 162 19.96 16.98 1.21
C LEU A 162 19.77 18.42 1.69
N LYS A 163 19.20 19.29 0.85
CA LYS A 163 18.96 20.70 1.14
C LYS A 163 18.02 20.87 2.35
N LYS A 164 16.95 20.07 2.41
CA LYS A 164 15.95 20.13 3.49
C LYS A 164 16.31 19.27 4.71
N LYS A 165 17.46 18.57 4.66
CA LYS A 165 17.96 17.68 5.72
C LYS A 165 16.94 16.63 6.16
N TRP A 166 16.16 16.11 5.21
CA TRP A 166 15.17 15.09 5.49
C TRP A 166 15.83 13.75 5.83
N PHE A 167 15.28 13.07 6.82
CA PHE A 167 15.75 11.75 7.25
C PHE A 167 14.76 10.70 6.76
N VAL A 168 15.28 9.80 5.92
CA VAL A 168 14.52 8.73 5.27
C VAL A 168 15.22 7.41 5.58
N GLU A 169 14.46 6.37 5.92
CA GLU A 169 15.05 5.06 6.21
C GLU A 169 15.25 4.24 4.93
N ILE A 170 14.27 4.28 4.03
CA ILE A 170 14.26 3.53 2.76
C ILE A 170 13.69 4.39 1.64
N ILE A 171 14.33 4.36 0.48
CA ILE A 171 13.77 4.84 -0.78
C ILE A 171 13.59 3.67 -1.73
N ILE A 172 12.39 3.51 -2.28
CA ILE A 172 12.00 2.49 -3.23
C ILE A 172 11.59 3.18 -4.53
N ALA A 173 12.22 2.81 -5.65
CA ALA A 173 11.94 3.40 -6.96
C ALA A 173 12.08 2.35 -8.08
N PRO A 174 11.45 2.56 -9.25
CA PRO A 174 11.65 1.69 -10.40
C PRO A 174 13.14 1.61 -10.77
N HIS A 175 13.78 2.78 -10.95
CA HIS A 175 15.23 2.92 -11.15
C HIS A 175 15.81 4.12 -10.40
N PHE A 176 17.14 4.13 -10.24
CA PHE A 176 17.91 5.26 -9.71
C PHE A 176 18.89 5.76 -10.76
N ASP A 177 18.87 7.07 -11.03
CA ASP A 177 19.89 7.69 -11.88
C ASP A 177 21.29 7.52 -11.27
N GLU A 178 22.32 7.39 -12.11
CA GLU A 178 23.69 7.22 -11.61
C GLU A 178 24.13 8.35 -10.68
N ASP A 179 23.78 9.59 -11.00
CA ASP A 179 24.12 10.75 -10.19
C ASP A 179 23.34 10.81 -8.89
N ALA A 180 22.08 10.38 -8.90
CA ALA A 180 21.29 10.22 -7.68
C ALA A 180 21.93 9.15 -6.77
N LEU A 181 22.28 8.01 -7.35
CA LEU A 181 22.89 6.90 -6.62
C LEU A 181 24.25 7.30 -6.01
N LYS A 182 25.11 8.02 -6.74
CA LYS A 182 26.40 8.53 -6.23
C LYS A 182 26.22 9.44 -5.00
N LEU A 183 25.19 10.29 -5.01
CA LEU A 183 24.92 11.20 -3.89
C LEU A 183 24.28 10.48 -2.69
N LEU A 184 23.30 9.62 -2.93
CA LEU A 184 22.65 8.81 -1.88
C LEU A 184 23.63 7.84 -1.23
N LYS A 185 24.65 7.39 -1.97
CA LYS A 185 25.69 6.51 -1.44
C LYS A 185 26.51 7.09 -0.29
N LYS A 186 26.50 8.42 -0.14
CA LYS A 186 27.13 9.11 1.00
C LYS A 186 26.37 8.93 2.32
N LYS A 187 25.12 8.44 2.28
CA LYS A 187 24.30 8.15 3.46
C LYS A 187 24.27 6.64 3.72
N GLU A 188 25.33 6.10 4.31
CA GLU A 188 25.55 4.64 4.45
C GLU A 188 24.38 3.85 5.07
N ASN A 189 23.60 4.48 5.96
CA ASN A 189 22.46 3.83 6.62
C ASN A 189 21.16 3.85 5.79
N LEU A 190 21.07 4.68 4.75
CA LEU A 190 19.90 4.77 3.89
C LEU A 190 19.84 3.55 2.97
N ARG A 191 18.69 2.87 2.95
CA ARG A 191 18.46 1.72 2.09
C ARG A 191 17.85 2.16 0.78
N LEU A 192 18.39 1.65 -0.33
CA LEU A 192 17.94 1.96 -1.68
C LEU A 192 17.48 0.67 -2.35
N LEU A 193 16.20 0.61 -2.71
CA LEU A 193 15.56 -0.57 -3.28
C LEU A 193 15.08 -0.25 -4.70
N GLU A 194 15.69 -0.92 -5.69
CA GLU A 194 15.32 -0.81 -7.09
C GLU A 194 14.40 -1.98 -7.46
N VAL A 195 13.22 -1.69 -8.04
CA VAL A 195 12.17 -2.71 -8.27
C VAL A 195 11.79 -2.90 -9.74
N GLY A 196 12.26 -2.04 -10.64
CA GLY A 196 11.89 -2.09 -12.06
C GLY A 196 10.48 -1.59 -12.35
N GLU A 197 9.96 -1.93 -13.54
CA GLU A 197 8.69 -1.41 -14.04
C GLU A 197 7.49 -1.85 -13.18
N LEU A 198 6.78 -0.88 -12.60
CA LEU A 198 5.66 -1.14 -11.72
C LEU A 198 4.39 -1.51 -12.49
N LYS A 199 3.78 -2.64 -12.12
CA LYS A 199 2.49 -3.10 -12.62
C LYS A 199 1.61 -3.60 -11.47
N LEU A 200 0.31 -3.37 -11.59
CA LEU A 200 -0.68 -3.97 -10.70
C LEU A 200 -0.92 -5.42 -11.11
N ASP A 201 -0.64 -6.35 -10.20
CA ASP A 201 -1.02 -7.74 -10.37
C ASP A 201 -2.49 -7.95 -9.98
N LYS A 202 -3.35 -8.11 -10.98
CA LYS A 202 -4.80 -8.34 -10.82
C LYS A 202 -5.16 -9.76 -10.38
N ASN A 203 -4.22 -10.70 -10.46
CA ASN A 203 -4.43 -12.10 -10.11
C ASN A 203 -3.80 -12.44 -8.75
N ARG A 204 -3.21 -11.46 -8.07
CA ARG A 204 -2.61 -11.62 -6.74
C ARG A 204 -3.64 -12.18 -5.75
N ARG A 205 -3.21 -13.16 -4.96
CA ARG A 205 -3.94 -13.63 -3.78
C ARG A 205 -3.45 -12.89 -2.54
N ASP A 206 -4.37 -12.55 -1.64
CA ASP A 206 -4.08 -12.06 -0.30
C ASP A 206 -4.28 -13.19 0.70
N ILE A 207 -3.26 -13.44 1.54
CA ILE A 207 -3.23 -14.54 2.50
C ILE A 207 -3.18 -13.96 3.90
N LYS A 208 -4.18 -14.29 4.73
CA LYS A 208 -4.20 -13.93 6.15
C LYS A 208 -3.98 -15.16 7.02
N LYS A 209 -3.15 -15.02 8.05
CA LYS A 209 -2.96 -16.07 9.06
C LYS A 209 -3.99 -15.91 10.18
N VAL A 210 -4.57 -17.02 10.60
CA VAL A 210 -5.39 -17.14 11.81
C VAL A 210 -4.81 -18.23 12.70
N ALA A 211 -5.24 -18.32 13.95
CA ALA A 211 -4.75 -19.37 14.85
C ALA A 211 -5.06 -20.76 14.26
N GLY A 212 -4.02 -21.53 13.95
CA GLY A 212 -4.13 -22.87 13.37
C GLY A 212 -4.47 -22.94 11.88
N GLY A 213 -4.54 -21.82 11.16
CA GLY A 213 -4.95 -21.85 9.75
C GLY A 213 -4.63 -20.59 8.94
N ILE A 214 -5.15 -20.56 7.71
CA ILE A 214 -4.97 -19.48 6.74
C ILE A 214 -6.28 -19.18 6.02
N LEU A 215 -6.48 -17.92 5.66
CA LEU A 215 -7.57 -17.42 4.83
C LEU A 215 -6.98 -16.91 3.52
N ILE A 216 -7.66 -17.15 2.40
CA ILE A 216 -7.24 -16.70 1.08
C ILE A 216 -8.37 -15.93 0.43
N GLN A 217 -8.05 -14.78 -0.12
CA GLN A 217 -8.95 -13.99 -0.94
C GLN A 217 -8.20 -13.44 -2.17
N THR A 218 -8.94 -12.98 -3.17
CA THR A 218 -8.36 -12.16 -4.24
C THR A 218 -7.87 -10.85 -3.65
N HIS A 219 -6.74 -10.34 -4.14
CA HIS A 219 -6.27 -9.02 -3.75
C HIS A 219 -7.22 -7.93 -4.28
N ASP A 220 -7.43 -6.88 -3.50
CA ASP A 220 -8.34 -5.80 -3.88
C ASP A 220 -7.67 -4.83 -4.86
N THR A 221 -7.78 -5.15 -6.15
CA THR A 221 -7.33 -4.28 -7.25
C THR A 221 -8.44 -3.43 -7.84
N TYR A 222 -9.60 -3.30 -7.17
CA TYR A 222 -10.69 -2.48 -7.70
C TYR A 222 -10.28 -1.00 -7.68
N GLN A 223 -10.58 -0.29 -8.76
CA GLN A 223 -10.30 1.13 -8.91
C GLN A 223 -11.58 1.85 -9.29
N VAL A 224 -12.16 2.58 -8.34
CA VAL A 224 -13.32 3.46 -8.57
C VAL A 224 -13.00 4.42 -9.71
N GLN A 225 -13.92 4.50 -10.67
CA GLN A 225 -13.89 5.42 -11.79
C GLN A 225 -14.99 6.47 -11.63
N GLU A 226 -14.88 7.57 -12.37
CA GLU A 226 -15.90 8.64 -12.34
C GLU A 226 -17.30 8.12 -12.68
N LYS A 227 -17.42 7.14 -13.59
CA LYS A 227 -18.70 6.50 -13.94
C LYS A 227 -19.34 5.70 -12.80
N ASP A 228 -18.57 5.34 -11.77
CA ASP A 228 -19.07 4.59 -10.62
C ASP A 228 -19.64 5.54 -9.55
N LEU A 229 -19.46 6.86 -9.72
CA LEU A 229 -19.86 7.87 -8.76
C LEU A 229 -21.36 8.18 -8.89
N LYS A 230 -22.09 7.97 -7.79
CA LYS A 230 -23.49 8.40 -7.66
C LYS A 230 -23.57 9.59 -6.71
N VAL A 231 -23.85 10.78 -7.24
CA VAL A 231 -24.12 11.97 -6.40
C VAL A 231 -25.47 11.77 -5.70
N VAL A 232 -25.47 11.86 -4.37
CA VAL A 232 -26.67 11.65 -3.55
C VAL A 232 -27.14 12.89 -2.80
N SER A 233 -26.27 13.89 -2.66
CA SER A 233 -26.61 15.23 -2.14
C SER A 233 -27.25 16.12 -3.20
N LYS A 234 -27.84 17.24 -2.78
CA LYS A 234 -28.35 18.30 -3.66
C LYS A 234 -27.25 19.02 -4.43
N LEU A 235 -26.13 19.32 -3.75
CA LEU A 235 -24.98 19.95 -4.39
C LEU A 235 -24.21 18.94 -5.24
N GLN A 236 -23.70 19.41 -6.37
CA GLN A 236 -22.88 18.65 -7.30
C GLN A 236 -21.38 18.87 -7.01
N PRO A 237 -20.54 17.83 -7.14
CA PRO A 237 -19.10 18.00 -6.99
C PRO A 237 -18.51 18.82 -8.15
N THR A 238 -17.48 19.61 -7.86
CA THR A 238 -16.66 20.23 -8.92
C THR A 238 -15.70 19.20 -9.53
N PRO A 239 -15.14 19.45 -10.73
CA PRO A 239 -14.13 18.57 -11.32
C PRO A 239 -12.93 18.30 -10.39
N GLU A 240 -12.46 19.31 -9.66
CA GLU A 240 -11.36 19.19 -8.70
C GLU A 240 -11.75 18.33 -7.50
N GLN A 241 -13.01 18.41 -7.05
CA GLN A 241 -13.53 17.54 -6.00
C GLN A 241 -13.63 16.09 -6.48
N ILE A 242 -14.10 15.84 -7.71
CA ILE A 242 -14.12 14.50 -8.31
C ILE A 242 -12.70 13.91 -8.36
N GLN A 243 -11.73 14.69 -8.85
CA GLN A 243 -10.33 14.27 -8.89
C GLN A 243 -9.79 13.93 -7.50
N GLY A 244 -10.04 14.79 -6.51
CA GLY A 244 -9.65 14.55 -5.12
C GLY A 244 -10.31 13.32 -4.52
N MET A 245 -11.60 13.08 -4.83
CA MET A 245 -12.34 11.91 -4.34
C MET A 245 -11.77 10.61 -4.88
N LEU A 246 -11.46 10.54 -6.19
CA LEU A 246 -10.86 9.37 -6.82
C LEU A 246 -9.45 9.12 -6.27
N PHE A 247 -8.66 10.18 -6.09
CA PHE A 247 -7.33 10.11 -5.47
C PHE A 247 -7.41 9.59 -4.03
N ALA A 248 -8.25 10.18 -3.18
CA ALA A 248 -8.41 9.79 -1.78
C ALA A 248 -8.97 8.37 -1.63
N THR A 249 -9.88 7.94 -2.51
CA THR A 249 -10.46 6.58 -2.50
C THR A 249 -9.41 5.51 -2.84
N ARG A 250 -8.49 5.77 -3.77
CA ARG A 250 -7.36 4.86 -4.02
C ARG A 250 -6.50 4.70 -2.77
N ILE A 251 -6.29 5.77 -2.01
CA ILE A 251 -5.44 5.76 -0.80
C ILE A 251 -6.14 5.09 0.38
N VAL A 252 -7.41 5.39 0.63
CA VAL A 252 -8.14 4.88 1.79
C VAL A 252 -8.19 3.35 1.81
N LYS A 253 -8.19 2.71 0.63
CA LYS A 253 -8.06 1.25 0.46
C LYS A 253 -6.79 0.65 1.07
N HIS A 254 -5.71 1.43 1.20
CA HIS A 254 -4.43 1.00 1.77
C HIS A 254 -4.26 1.42 3.23
N VAL A 255 -5.22 2.12 3.82
CA VAL A 255 -5.23 2.51 5.24
C VAL A 255 -5.96 1.46 6.06
N LYS A 256 -5.46 1.14 7.26
CA LYS A 256 -6.15 0.20 8.16
C LYS A 256 -7.50 0.76 8.63
N SER A 257 -8.52 -0.09 8.68
CA SER A 257 -9.90 0.29 8.97
C SER A 257 -10.18 0.47 10.48
N ASN A 258 -11.13 1.33 10.87
CA ASN A 258 -11.86 2.30 10.03
C ASN A 258 -10.92 3.42 9.58
N ALA A 259 -11.02 3.79 8.30
CA ALA A 259 -10.10 4.73 7.66
C ALA A 259 -10.81 5.97 7.09
N ILE A 260 -10.18 7.12 7.30
CA ILE A 260 -10.56 8.41 6.72
C ILE A 260 -9.34 9.05 6.09
N VAL A 261 -9.47 9.50 4.84
CA VAL A 261 -8.45 10.27 4.13
C VAL A 261 -9.04 11.61 3.70
N LEU A 262 -8.41 12.71 4.13
CA LEU A 262 -8.68 14.04 3.60
C LEU A 262 -7.70 14.34 2.46
N ALA A 263 -8.21 14.89 1.37
CA ALA A 263 -7.39 15.31 0.24
C ALA A 263 -7.85 16.65 -0.33
N LYS A 264 -6.90 17.40 -0.90
CA LYS A 264 -7.15 18.61 -1.69
C LYS A 264 -6.37 18.50 -2.99
N GLY A 265 -7.09 18.42 -4.10
CA GLY A 265 -6.50 17.92 -5.35
C GLY A 265 -5.94 16.51 -5.16
N GLU A 266 -4.73 16.26 -5.65
CA GLU A 266 -4.05 14.97 -5.53
C GLU A 266 -2.98 14.95 -4.42
N THR A 267 -3.22 15.67 -3.33
CA THR A 267 -2.36 15.64 -2.13
C THR A 267 -3.19 15.32 -0.90
N VAL A 268 -2.72 14.39 -0.09
CA VAL A 268 -3.33 14.08 1.22
C VAL A 268 -3.11 15.25 2.17
N MET A 269 -4.15 15.61 2.90
CA MET A 269 -4.09 16.63 3.95
C MET A 269 -4.08 16.02 5.35
N GLY A 270 -4.76 14.90 5.56
CA GLY A 270 -4.79 14.20 6.85
C GLY A 270 -5.34 12.79 6.72
N ILE A 271 -4.90 11.90 7.62
CA ILE A 271 -5.28 10.49 7.62
C ILE A 271 -5.67 10.09 9.04
N GLY A 272 -6.85 9.49 9.19
CA GLY A 272 -7.27 8.78 10.38
C GLY A 272 -7.26 7.29 10.10
N ALA A 273 -6.30 6.56 10.70
CA ALA A 273 -6.08 5.14 10.44
C ALA A 273 -6.42 4.26 11.65
N GLY A 274 -7.00 3.10 11.38
CA GLY A 274 -7.08 1.96 12.30
C GLY A 274 -8.00 2.17 13.50
N GLN A 275 -9.04 2.99 13.38
CA GLN A 275 -9.91 3.31 14.52
C GLN A 275 -11.09 2.35 14.62
N MET A 276 -11.46 1.97 15.85
CA MET A 276 -12.65 1.15 16.13
C MET A 276 -13.94 1.94 15.81
N SER A 277 -13.92 3.25 16.00
CA SER A 277 -15.02 4.16 15.65
C SER A 277 -14.67 5.02 14.44
N ARG A 278 -15.65 5.23 13.54
CA ARG A 278 -15.44 6.04 12.33
C ARG A 278 -15.35 7.53 12.66
N VAL A 279 -16.07 8.03 13.66
CA VAL A 279 -15.97 9.44 14.08
C VAL A 279 -14.58 9.75 14.65
N ASP A 280 -13.94 8.80 15.34
CA ASP A 280 -12.55 8.95 15.80
C ASP A 280 -11.57 9.01 14.63
N ALA A 281 -11.81 8.23 13.57
CA ALA A 281 -11.01 8.33 12.35
C ALA A 281 -11.18 9.70 11.68
N VAL A 282 -12.39 10.26 11.64
CA VAL A 282 -12.62 11.63 11.13
C VAL A 282 -11.88 12.64 11.99
N HIS A 283 -12.04 12.56 13.31
CA HIS A 283 -11.36 13.44 14.26
C HIS A 283 -9.85 13.43 14.04
N LEU A 284 -9.23 12.25 13.97
CA LEU A 284 -7.79 12.11 13.76
C LEU A 284 -7.36 12.69 12.40
N ALA A 285 -8.11 12.45 11.33
CA ALA A 285 -7.80 12.97 10.01
C ALA A 285 -7.86 14.51 9.98
N CYS A 286 -8.90 15.11 10.56
CA CYS A 286 -9.05 16.56 10.69
C CYS A 286 -7.96 17.16 11.58
N TYR A 287 -7.67 16.55 12.72
CA TYR A 287 -6.61 16.96 13.64
C TYR A 287 -5.24 16.97 12.97
N LYS A 288 -4.92 15.90 12.21
CA LYS A 288 -3.66 15.78 11.46
C LYS A 288 -3.53 16.80 10.34
N ALA A 289 -4.62 17.14 9.66
CA ALA A 289 -4.62 18.19 8.64
C ALA A 289 -4.45 19.59 9.27
N GLY A 290 -5.13 19.83 10.39
CA GLY A 290 -5.30 21.16 10.96
C GLY A 290 -6.28 22.02 10.15
N PRO A 291 -6.85 23.07 10.77
CA PRO A 291 -8.00 23.80 10.24
C PRO A 291 -7.75 24.49 8.89
N GLU A 292 -6.51 24.94 8.65
CA GLU A 292 -6.14 25.61 7.39
C GLU A 292 -6.14 24.63 6.21
N ARG A 293 -5.56 23.43 6.41
CA ARG A 293 -5.38 22.45 5.34
C ARG A 293 -6.64 21.62 5.12
N SER A 294 -7.42 21.33 6.16
CA SER A 294 -8.69 20.62 6.04
C SER A 294 -9.76 21.44 5.31
N ASN A 295 -9.67 22.78 5.35
CA ASN A 295 -10.64 23.64 4.70
C ASN A 295 -10.62 23.49 3.16
N GLY A 296 -11.79 23.18 2.60
CA GLY A 296 -11.98 22.89 1.19
C GLY A 296 -11.59 21.47 0.76
N CYS A 297 -11.22 20.60 1.69
CA CYS A 297 -10.88 19.21 1.36
C CYS A 297 -12.11 18.40 0.94
N VAL A 298 -11.83 17.32 0.22
CA VAL A 298 -12.69 16.16 0.14
C VAL A 298 -12.32 15.14 1.22
N MET A 299 -13.27 14.35 1.67
CA MET A 299 -13.09 13.26 2.62
C MET A 299 -13.50 11.93 1.98
N ALA A 300 -12.58 10.96 1.92
CA ALA A 300 -12.88 9.59 1.54
C ALA A 300 -12.99 8.70 2.78
N SER A 301 -13.99 7.82 2.78
CA SER A 301 -14.19 6.80 3.81
C SER A 301 -14.18 5.41 3.20
N ASP A 302 -13.48 4.47 3.83
CA ASP A 302 -13.39 3.07 3.39
C ASP A 302 -14.73 2.32 3.44
N ALA A 303 -15.66 2.80 4.26
CA ALA A 303 -16.95 2.19 4.55
C ALA A 303 -17.99 3.27 4.86
N PHE A 304 -19.25 2.87 5.01
CA PHE A 304 -20.34 3.82 5.16
C PHE A 304 -20.34 4.51 6.53
N PHE A 305 -20.91 5.71 6.59
CA PHE A 305 -21.17 6.41 7.85
C PHE A 305 -22.42 5.84 8.52
N PRO A 306 -22.30 5.26 9.74
CA PRO A 306 -23.47 4.72 10.44
C PRO A 306 -24.36 5.83 11.03
N PHE A 307 -23.79 7.00 11.31
CA PHE A 307 -24.46 8.19 11.84
C PHE A 307 -23.86 9.44 11.20
N ALA A 308 -24.53 10.59 11.36
CA ALA A 308 -24.08 11.84 10.76
C ALA A 308 -22.98 12.56 11.56
N ASP A 309 -22.64 12.10 12.76
CA ASP A 309 -21.64 12.69 13.66
C ASP A 309 -20.26 12.91 12.99
N GLY A 310 -19.78 11.92 12.25
CA GLY A 310 -18.54 12.05 11.46
C GLY A 310 -18.65 13.10 10.35
N ILE A 311 -19.82 13.25 9.73
CA ILE A 311 -20.04 14.29 8.70
C ILE A 311 -20.04 15.68 9.33
N GLU A 312 -20.72 15.85 10.46
CA GLU A 312 -20.76 17.11 11.19
C GLU A 312 -19.38 17.57 11.62
N LEU A 313 -18.57 16.64 12.17
CA LEU A 313 -17.21 16.91 12.56
C LEU A 313 -16.33 17.33 11.36
N ALA A 314 -16.48 16.65 10.23
CA ALA A 314 -15.77 17.01 9.00
C ALA A 314 -16.16 18.41 8.52
N ALA A 315 -17.46 18.74 8.54
CA ALA A 315 -17.99 20.04 8.13
C ALA A 315 -17.48 21.18 9.02
N GLN A 316 -17.43 20.97 10.35
CA GLN A 316 -16.87 21.92 11.31
C GLN A 316 -15.39 22.23 11.04
N ASN A 317 -14.66 21.27 10.46
CA ASN A 317 -13.26 21.42 10.04
C ASN A 317 -13.11 21.88 8.58
N GLY A 318 -14.20 22.33 7.94
CA GLY A 318 -14.17 22.95 6.61
C GLY A 318 -14.11 21.97 5.44
N VAL A 319 -14.31 20.67 5.66
CA VAL A 319 -14.47 19.70 4.56
C VAL A 319 -15.71 20.08 3.73
N LYS A 320 -15.62 19.96 2.40
CA LYS A 320 -16.69 20.38 1.48
C LYS A 320 -17.36 19.24 0.73
N ALA A 321 -16.70 18.08 0.64
CA ALA A 321 -17.28 16.94 -0.05
C ALA A 321 -16.86 15.61 0.58
N VAL A 322 -17.72 14.60 0.47
CA VAL A 322 -17.52 13.27 1.04
C VAL A 322 -17.76 12.20 -0.03
N ILE A 323 -16.87 11.21 -0.10
CA ILE A 323 -17.04 9.99 -0.88
C ILE A 323 -17.02 8.78 0.04
N GLN A 324 -18.04 7.93 -0.07
CA GLN A 324 -18.22 6.74 0.77
C GLN A 324 -18.99 5.67 -0.02
N PRO A 325 -19.07 4.39 0.41
CA PRO A 325 -19.81 3.38 -0.33
C PRO A 325 -21.33 3.56 -0.34
N GLY A 326 -21.91 4.09 0.74
CA GLY A 326 -23.34 3.94 1.02
C GLY A 326 -23.70 2.51 1.47
N GLY A 327 -24.99 2.24 1.63
CA GLY A 327 -25.55 0.97 2.07
C GLY A 327 -25.94 0.93 3.56
N SER A 328 -25.97 2.07 4.24
CA SER A 328 -26.49 2.15 5.61
C SER A 328 -28.01 2.21 5.61
N ILE A 329 -28.65 1.56 6.58
CA ILE A 329 -30.09 1.77 6.84
C ILE A 329 -30.41 3.23 7.21
N ARG A 330 -29.38 4.02 7.56
CA ARG A 330 -29.48 5.44 7.93
C ARG A 330 -28.93 6.39 6.86
N ASP A 331 -28.70 5.92 5.63
CA ASP A 331 -28.14 6.78 4.58
C ASP A 331 -28.99 8.04 4.35
N GLU A 332 -30.32 7.94 4.40
CA GLU A 332 -31.21 9.11 4.25
C GLU A 332 -30.97 10.18 5.31
N GLU A 333 -30.73 9.78 6.57
CA GLU A 333 -30.42 10.68 7.68
C GLU A 333 -29.08 11.39 7.43
N VAL A 334 -28.07 10.64 7.02
CA VAL A 334 -26.73 11.16 6.74
C VAL A 334 -26.75 12.10 5.53
N ILE A 335 -27.44 11.74 4.44
CA ILE A 335 -27.58 12.56 3.23
C ILE A 335 -28.31 13.87 3.54
N LYS A 336 -29.42 13.80 4.29
CA LYS A 336 -30.13 15.00 4.73
C LYS A 336 -29.20 15.93 5.49
N ARG A 337 -28.35 15.37 6.37
CA ARG A 337 -27.41 16.17 7.15
C ARG A 337 -26.31 16.80 6.29
N VAL A 338 -25.79 16.09 5.30
CA VAL A 338 -24.86 16.65 4.29
C VAL A 338 -25.47 17.85 3.58
N ASP A 339 -26.73 17.74 3.15
CA ASP A 339 -27.43 18.82 2.46
C ASP A 339 -27.61 20.06 3.37
N GLU A 340 -27.99 19.86 4.63
CA GLU A 340 -28.11 20.93 5.63
C GLU A 340 -26.77 21.64 5.90
N LEU A 341 -25.67 20.91 5.82
CA LEU A 341 -24.31 21.43 6.00
C LEU A 341 -23.74 22.09 4.72
N GLY A 342 -24.48 22.05 3.61
CA GLY A 342 -24.02 22.60 2.33
C GLY A 342 -22.80 21.87 1.77
N MET A 343 -22.74 20.55 1.97
CA MET A 343 -21.67 19.68 1.48
C MET A 343 -22.13 18.86 0.27
N VAL A 344 -21.17 18.25 -0.42
CA VAL A 344 -21.42 17.24 -1.44
C VAL A 344 -21.21 15.85 -0.86
N MET A 345 -22.06 14.88 -1.22
CA MET A 345 -21.85 13.46 -0.93
C MET A 345 -22.03 12.60 -2.18
N VAL A 346 -21.07 11.69 -2.36
CA VAL A 346 -21.00 10.74 -3.48
C VAL A 346 -20.89 9.32 -2.95
N PHE A 347 -21.69 8.42 -3.53
CA PHE A 347 -21.64 6.99 -3.26
C PHE A 347 -20.86 6.24 -4.34
N THR A 348 -20.02 5.29 -3.92
CA THR A 348 -19.28 4.39 -4.83
C THR A 348 -19.90 3.00 -4.94
N GLY A 349 -20.76 2.62 -4.01
CA GLY A 349 -21.26 1.25 -3.87
C GLY A 349 -20.19 0.20 -3.49
N THR A 350 -18.94 0.63 -3.21
CA THR A 350 -17.80 -0.28 -3.01
C THR A 350 -17.06 0.03 -1.72
N ARG A 351 -16.93 -0.97 -0.85
CA ARG A 351 -16.29 -0.89 0.46
C ARG A 351 -14.85 -1.43 0.41
N PHE A 352 -13.93 -0.77 1.11
CA PHE A 352 -12.49 -1.06 1.09
C PHE A 352 -11.90 -1.38 2.47
N PHE A 353 -12.51 -2.30 3.22
CA PHE A 353 -12.00 -2.66 4.55
C PHE A 353 -10.63 -3.35 4.49
N ARG A 354 -9.73 -2.93 5.39
CA ARG A 354 -8.38 -3.50 5.53
C ARG A 354 -8.02 -3.66 7.01
N HIS A 355 -7.80 -4.90 7.41
CA HIS A 355 -7.31 -5.29 8.74
C HIS A 355 -5.87 -5.76 8.67
#